data_AF-A0A1B8A4D2-F1
#
_entry.id   AF-A0A1B8A4D2-F1
#
_cell.length_a   1.000
_cell.length_b   1.000
_cell.length_c   1.000
_cell.angle_alpha   90.00
_cell.angle_beta   90.00
_cell.angle_gamma   90.00
#
_symmetry.space_group_name_H-M   'P 1'
#
loop_
_entity.id
_entity.type
_entity.pdbx_description
1 polymer ?
#
loop_
_entity_poly.entity_id
_entity_poly.type
_entity_poly.pdbx_seq_one_letter_code
_entity_poly.pdbx_strand_id
1 'polypeptide(L)'
;MDFLHHHFTRTKNRAFSGPRFYARFHVAWLKFEKYYQLTEQAPVYVAGILLHPALRKSYLSEQWKRNPAWVSNAVKAVRKIWSTDYKSYQLPDEQQEKEQELDEFDRWRQKVYSTASEVKDEFDRFIYGSQVGIGQQTALQWWLEPTQRENFPLLCRMAIDIFCIPPMSTEAERIFSGARRQVRWDRSSMSAKMVEASLGTESAWEFSEQETGTSSTLMVLVRVQVAKITNMKALEAILKSVPVTTEQRGQNCVEWVREALAALQNDNKALGTSVLDWATVRGTAMWYVEEKTMQHRFDGQAAPGQFDTRRVSTYDLLERKELVP
;
A
#
# COMPACT_ATOMS: atom_id res chain seq x y z
N MET A 1 2.09 -3.98 -13.39
CA MET A 1 0.96 -4.69 -14.04
C MET A 1 1.44 -5.89 -14.86
N ASP A 2 2.57 -5.80 -15.56
CA ASP A 2 3.07 -6.90 -16.42
C ASP A 2 3.38 -8.20 -15.68
N PHE A 3 3.90 -8.15 -14.45
CA PHE A 3 4.08 -9.36 -13.63
C PHE A 3 2.75 -10.08 -13.35
N LEU A 4 1.69 -9.33 -13.02
CA LEU A 4 0.37 -9.91 -12.80
C LEU A 4 -0.16 -10.53 -14.10
N HIS A 5 -0.03 -9.82 -15.23
CA HIS A 5 -0.40 -10.36 -16.53
C HIS A 5 0.35 -11.68 -16.83
N HIS A 6 1.66 -11.72 -16.61
CA HIS A 6 2.48 -12.93 -16.76
C HIS A 6 2.04 -14.06 -15.82
N HIS A 7 1.84 -13.75 -14.53
CA HIS A 7 1.42 -14.71 -13.52
C HIS A 7 0.06 -15.32 -13.88
N PHE A 8 -0.92 -14.49 -14.20
CA PHE A 8 -2.23 -14.96 -14.60
C PHE A 8 -2.19 -15.77 -15.90
N THR A 9 -1.41 -15.35 -16.90
CA THR A 9 -1.23 -16.10 -18.16
C THR A 9 -0.64 -17.50 -17.89
N ARG A 10 0.37 -17.59 -17.02
CA ARG A 10 0.97 -18.86 -16.61
C ARG A 10 -0.01 -19.72 -15.82
N THR A 11 -0.79 -19.12 -14.94
CA THR A 11 -1.79 -19.80 -14.10
C THR A 11 -2.98 -20.30 -14.92
N LYS A 12 -3.37 -19.60 -15.99
CA LYS A 12 -4.42 -20.04 -16.94
C LYS A 12 -4.16 -21.45 -17.45
N ASN A 13 -2.90 -21.77 -17.79
CA ASN A 13 -2.52 -23.09 -18.28
C ASN A 13 -2.62 -24.19 -17.21
N ARG A 14 -2.57 -23.84 -15.92
CA ARG A 14 -2.69 -24.78 -14.79
C ARG A 14 -4.12 -24.90 -14.26
N ALA A 15 -4.95 -23.88 -14.48
CA ALA A 15 -6.28 -23.76 -13.89
C ALA A 15 -7.30 -24.78 -14.44
N PHE A 16 -7.02 -25.42 -15.58
CA PHE A 16 -7.87 -26.46 -16.18
C PHE A 16 -7.98 -27.75 -15.35
N SER A 17 -7.16 -27.89 -14.30
CA SER A 17 -7.12 -29.07 -13.43
C SER A 17 -8.28 -29.19 -12.43
N GLY A 18 -9.11 -28.15 -12.24
CA GLY A 18 -10.22 -28.19 -11.27
C GLY A 18 -11.34 -27.15 -11.53
N PRO A 19 -12.62 -27.55 -11.65
CA PRO A 19 -13.73 -26.65 -11.98
C PRO A 19 -13.92 -25.48 -10.99
N ARG A 20 -13.79 -25.74 -9.68
CA ARG A 20 -13.92 -24.71 -8.63
C ARG A 20 -12.80 -23.68 -8.66
N PHE A 21 -11.57 -24.12 -8.92
CA PHE A 21 -10.42 -23.22 -9.03
C PHE A 21 -10.51 -22.39 -10.32
N TYR A 22 -10.89 -23.01 -11.43
CA TYR A 22 -11.10 -22.32 -12.70
C TYR A 22 -12.13 -21.19 -12.58
N ALA A 23 -13.27 -21.43 -11.93
CA ALA A 23 -14.29 -20.40 -11.73
C ALA A 23 -13.75 -19.18 -10.96
N ARG A 24 -13.01 -19.40 -9.87
CA ARG A 24 -12.39 -18.32 -9.06
C ARG A 24 -11.31 -17.58 -9.84
N PHE A 25 -10.44 -18.32 -10.53
CA PHE A 25 -9.41 -17.77 -11.40
C PHE A 25 -10.02 -16.90 -12.51
N HIS A 26 -11.11 -17.37 -13.13
CA HIS A 26 -11.77 -16.66 -14.23
C HIS A 26 -12.35 -15.32 -13.77
N VAL A 27 -13.01 -15.27 -12.60
CA VAL A 27 -13.49 -14.02 -12.01
C VAL A 27 -12.33 -13.06 -11.70
N ALA A 28 -11.22 -13.56 -11.15
CA ALA A 28 -10.03 -12.75 -10.89
C ALA A 28 -9.40 -12.22 -12.18
N TRP A 29 -9.34 -13.03 -13.24
CA TRP A 29 -8.86 -12.62 -14.57
C TRP A 29 -9.73 -11.50 -15.15
N LEU A 30 -11.06 -11.65 -15.16
CA LEU A 30 -11.97 -10.62 -15.67
C LEU A 30 -11.80 -9.30 -14.92
N LYS A 31 -11.61 -9.36 -13.60
CA LYS A 31 -11.37 -8.17 -12.78
C LYS A 31 -10.02 -7.53 -13.11
N PHE A 32 -8.96 -8.32 -13.25
CA PHE A 32 -7.65 -7.85 -13.66
C PHE A 32 -7.69 -7.19 -15.05
N GLU A 33 -8.29 -7.86 -16.03
CA GLU A 33 -8.41 -7.38 -17.41
C GLU A 33 -9.17 -6.05 -17.47
N LYS A 34 -10.26 -5.91 -16.72
CA LYS A 34 -10.99 -4.64 -16.58
C LYS A 34 -10.06 -3.50 -16.15
N TYR A 35 -9.25 -3.69 -15.10
CA TYR A 35 -8.35 -2.63 -14.62
C TYR A 35 -7.11 -2.45 -15.51
N TYR A 36 -6.64 -3.51 -16.16
CA TYR A 36 -5.55 -3.43 -17.12
C TYR A 36 -5.95 -2.56 -18.32
N GLN A 37 -7.17 -2.71 -18.85
CA GLN A 37 -7.69 -1.85 -19.92
C GLN A 37 -7.79 -0.38 -19.49
N LEU A 38 -8.09 -0.09 -18.22
CA LEU A 38 -8.07 1.30 -17.72
C LEU A 38 -6.68 1.93 -17.78
N THR A 39 -5.59 1.13 -17.72
CA THR A 39 -4.23 1.67 -17.90
C THR A 39 -3.96 2.18 -19.31
N GLU A 40 -4.79 1.84 -20.29
CA GLU A 40 -4.72 2.40 -21.65
C GLU A 40 -5.36 3.79 -21.74
N GLN A 41 -6.19 4.19 -20.77
CA GLN A 41 -6.87 5.50 -20.77
C GLN A 41 -5.92 6.66 -20.45
N ALA A 42 -4.87 6.40 -19.67
CA ALA A 42 -3.85 7.39 -19.33
C ALA A 42 -2.46 6.81 -19.61
N PRO A 43 -1.61 7.50 -20.39
CA PRO A 43 -0.31 6.98 -20.77
C PRO A 43 0.72 6.97 -19.62
N VAL A 44 0.31 7.19 -18.37
CA VAL A 44 1.15 7.20 -17.17
C VAL A 44 1.85 5.85 -16.97
N TYR A 45 1.13 4.75 -17.17
CA TYR A 45 1.71 3.41 -17.05
C TYR A 45 2.86 3.20 -18.04
N VAL A 46 2.62 3.55 -19.31
CA VAL A 46 3.62 3.47 -20.38
C VAL A 46 4.76 4.45 -20.14
N ALA A 47 4.47 5.66 -19.67
CA ALA A 47 5.47 6.68 -19.33
C ALA A 47 6.43 6.13 -18.27
N GLY A 48 5.90 5.48 -17.22
CA GLY A 48 6.70 4.83 -16.19
C GLY A 48 7.65 3.78 -16.77
N ILE A 49 7.21 2.97 -17.74
CA ILE A 49 8.08 1.99 -18.41
C ILE A 49 9.15 2.68 -19.27
N LEU A 50 8.76 3.66 -20.09
CA LEU A 50 9.69 4.38 -20.98
C LEU A 50 10.76 5.15 -20.22
N LEU A 51 10.39 5.73 -19.07
CA LEU A 51 11.28 6.49 -18.19
C LEU A 51 12.06 5.60 -17.21
N HIS A 52 11.79 4.29 -17.17
CA HIS A 52 12.53 3.38 -16.31
C HIS A 52 13.87 3.00 -16.95
N PRO A 53 15.02 3.28 -16.30
CA PRO A 53 16.36 3.11 -16.88
C PRO A 53 16.68 1.67 -17.33
N ALA A 54 16.18 0.67 -16.61
CA ALA A 54 16.36 -0.75 -16.99
C ALA A 54 15.37 -1.27 -18.04
N LEU A 55 14.26 -0.58 -18.31
CA LEU A 55 13.20 -1.07 -19.20
C LEU A 55 13.28 -0.37 -20.56
N ARG A 56 13.05 0.95 -20.57
CA ARG A 56 13.05 1.84 -21.74
C ARG A 56 12.16 1.32 -22.89
N LYS A 57 12.34 1.84 -24.11
CA LYS A 57 11.59 1.39 -25.29
C LYS A 57 11.86 -0.07 -25.64
N SER A 58 13.06 -0.57 -25.37
CA SER A 58 13.45 -1.96 -25.69
C SER A 58 12.56 -2.97 -24.97
N TYR A 59 12.18 -2.72 -23.72
CA TYR A 59 11.25 -3.59 -22.99
C TYR A 59 9.86 -3.64 -23.65
N LEU A 60 9.28 -2.49 -24.02
CA LEU A 60 7.99 -2.46 -24.72
C LEU A 60 8.07 -3.16 -26.08
N SER A 61 9.19 -2.97 -26.79
CA SER A 61 9.42 -3.61 -28.08
C SER A 61 9.46 -5.14 -27.95
N GLU A 62 10.01 -5.65 -26.84
CA GLU A 62 10.04 -7.07 -26.51
C GLU A 62 8.66 -7.61 -26.09
N GLN A 63 7.96 -6.92 -25.17
CA GLN A 63 6.65 -7.37 -24.68
C GLN A 63 5.56 -7.30 -25.75
N TRP A 64 5.62 -6.29 -26.63
CA TRP A 64 4.62 -6.08 -27.68
C TRP A 64 5.14 -6.45 -29.08
N LYS A 65 6.07 -7.41 -29.16
CA LYS A 65 6.61 -7.94 -30.44
C LYS A 65 5.56 -8.26 -31.49
N ARG A 66 4.41 -8.78 -31.06
CA ARG A 66 3.29 -9.16 -31.95
C ARG A 66 2.54 -7.96 -32.52
N ASN A 67 2.56 -6.82 -31.83
CA ASN A 67 1.80 -5.62 -32.16
C ASN A 67 2.70 -4.37 -32.10
N PRO A 68 3.64 -4.19 -33.05
CA PRO A 68 4.59 -3.07 -33.03
C PRO A 68 3.93 -1.69 -33.11
N ALA A 69 2.72 -1.61 -33.70
CA ALA A 69 1.93 -0.39 -33.73
C ALA A 69 1.59 0.14 -32.32
N TRP A 70 1.42 -0.75 -31.34
CA TRP A 70 1.15 -0.36 -29.95
C TRP A 70 2.33 0.39 -29.35
N VAL A 71 3.56 -0.07 -29.62
CA VAL A 71 4.78 0.61 -29.14
C VAL A 71 4.85 2.03 -29.71
N SER A 72 4.58 2.18 -31.02
CA SER A 72 4.60 3.48 -31.69
C SER A 72 3.54 4.43 -31.14
N ASN A 73 2.30 3.95 -30.96
CA ASN A 73 1.21 4.74 -30.40
C ASN A 73 1.49 5.16 -28.95
N ALA A 74 2.05 4.25 -28.14
CA ALA A 74 2.36 4.51 -26.75
C ALA A 74 3.50 5.53 -26.60
N VAL A 75 4.58 5.39 -27.39
CA VAL A 75 5.65 6.39 -27.48
C VAL A 75 5.11 7.74 -27.95
N LYS A 76 4.21 7.77 -28.93
CA LYS A 76 3.58 9.01 -29.40
C LYS A 76 2.74 9.68 -28.32
N ALA A 77 1.99 8.91 -27.54
CA ALA A 77 1.18 9.42 -26.43
C ALA A 77 2.06 10.05 -25.33
N VAL A 78 3.13 9.37 -24.92
CA VAL A 78 4.06 9.89 -23.89
C VAL A 78 4.85 11.09 -24.42
N ARG A 79 5.27 11.07 -25.69
CA ARG A 79 5.93 12.21 -26.33
C ARG A 79 5.05 13.46 -26.35
N LYS A 80 3.73 13.29 -26.52
CA LYS A 80 2.78 14.41 -26.49
C LYS A 80 2.83 15.12 -25.13
N ILE A 81 2.84 14.35 -24.03
CA ILE A 81 2.97 14.91 -22.67
C ILE A 81 4.32 15.63 -22.51
N TRP A 82 5.40 14.94 -22.86
CA TRP A 82 6.75 15.52 -22.84
C TRP A 82 6.82 16.88 -23.55
N SER A 83 6.31 16.94 -24.79
CA SER A 83 6.41 18.13 -25.63
C SER A 83 5.52 19.27 -25.16
N THR A 84 4.39 18.96 -24.51
CA THR A 84 3.39 19.96 -24.09
C THR A 84 3.72 20.55 -22.72
N ASP A 85 4.11 19.70 -21.76
CA ASP A 85 4.12 20.07 -20.35
C ASP A 85 5.54 20.28 -19.79
N TYR A 86 6.57 19.69 -20.42
CA TYR A 86 7.93 19.64 -19.86
C TYR A 86 9.00 20.27 -20.76
N LYS A 87 8.92 20.06 -22.08
CA LYS A 87 9.95 20.51 -23.02
C LYS A 87 10.12 22.03 -23.07
N SER A 88 9.03 22.78 -22.89
CA SER A 88 9.05 24.25 -22.90
C SER A 88 9.38 24.86 -21.54
N TYR A 89 9.66 24.03 -20.52
CA TYR A 89 9.95 24.53 -19.19
C TYR A 89 11.32 25.22 -19.15
N GLN A 90 11.34 26.48 -18.72
CA GLN A 90 12.58 27.19 -18.44
C GLN A 90 13.02 26.86 -17.03
N LEU A 91 14.20 26.24 -16.90
CA LEU A 91 14.79 26.01 -15.59
C LEU A 91 15.05 27.36 -14.91
N PRO A 92 14.75 27.51 -13.60
CA PRO A 92 15.22 28.65 -12.84
C PRO A 92 16.73 28.76 -13.02
N ASP A 93 17.19 29.99 -13.24
CA ASP A 93 18.61 30.33 -13.41
C ASP A 93 19.32 30.19 -12.05
N GLU A 94 19.42 28.96 -11.54
CA GLU A 94 20.17 28.68 -10.32
C GLU A 94 21.65 28.64 -10.69
N GLN A 95 22.28 29.79 -10.45
CA GLN A 95 23.71 30.08 -10.50
C GLN A 95 24.25 30.22 -11.93
N GLN A 96 24.24 31.46 -12.42
CA GLN A 96 25.38 31.98 -13.19
C GLN A 96 26.65 31.68 -12.39
N GLU A 97 27.25 30.51 -12.63
CA GLU A 97 28.65 30.29 -12.34
C GLU A 97 29.38 31.46 -13.00
N LYS A 98 30.13 32.22 -12.19
CA LYS A 98 31.07 33.22 -12.68
C LYS A 98 31.79 32.58 -13.86
N GLU A 99 31.65 33.16 -15.06
CA GLU A 99 32.45 32.80 -16.23
C GLU A 99 33.92 32.81 -15.81
N GLN A 100 34.44 31.64 -15.43
CA GLN A 100 35.86 31.42 -15.38
C GLN A 100 36.30 31.44 -16.84
N GLU A 101 37.20 32.36 -17.19
CA GLU A 101 37.84 32.35 -18.51
C GLU A 101 38.45 30.96 -18.73
N LEU A 102 37.77 30.15 -19.54
CA LEU A 102 38.21 28.81 -19.88
C LEU A 102 39.55 28.91 -20.62
N ASP A 103 40.56 28.17 -20.13
CA ASP A 103 41.88 28.07 -20.76
C ASP A 103 41.79 27.40 -22.15
N GLU A 104 42.81 27.57 -22.98
CA GLU A 104 42.88 27.07 -24.36
C GLU A 104 42.62 25.55 -24.43
N PHE A 105 43.11 24.80 -23.45
CA PHE A 105 42.88 23.37 -23.32
C PHE A 105 41.42 23.02 -23.03
N ASP A 106 40.72 23.78 -22.18
CA ASP A 106 39.31 23.53 -21.87
C ASP A 106 38.39 23.92 -23.04
N ARG A 107 38.73 24.99 -23.77
CA ARG A 107 38.05 25.35 -25.03
C ARG A 107 38.22 24.27 -26.09
N TRP A 108 39.44 23.73 -26.23
CA TRP A 108 39.71 22.62 -27.14
C TRP A 108 38.93 21.35 -26.72
N ARG A 109 38.92 21.00 -25.43
CA ARG A 109 38.15 19.87 -24.90
C ARG A 109 36.65 20.01 -25.17
N GLN A 110 36.08 21.18 -24.90
CA GLN A 110 34.68 21.45 -25.18
C GLN A 110 34.36 21.31 -26.67
N LYS A 111 35.24 21.82 -27.56
CA LYS A 111 35.08 21.70 -29.02
C LYS A 111 35.15 20.26 -29.52
N VAL A 112 36.07 19.45 -29.00
CA VAL A 112 36.22 18.04 -29.36
C VAL A 112 35.01 17.22 -28.88
N TYR A 113 34.52 17.47 -27.66
CA TYR A 113 33.37 16.74 -27.11
C TYR A 113 32.01 17.18 -27.65
N SER A 114 31.86 18.44 -28.08
CA SER A 114 30.62 18.95 -28.70
C SER A 114 30.42 18.47 -30.14
N THR A 115 31.49 18.09 -30.85
CA THR A 115 31.41 17.61 -32.24
C THR A 115 30.67 16.26 -32.36
N ALA A 116 30.49 15.51 -31.26
CA ALA A 116 29.85 14.19 -31.24
C ALA A 116 28.33 14.19 -30.95
N SER A 117 27.73 15.35 -30.64
CA SER A 117 26.33 15.41 -30.19
C SER A 117 25.41 15.86 -31.33
N GLU A 118 24.89 14.91 -32.12
CA GLU A 118 23.56 15.11 -32.71
C GLU A 118 22.63 15.42 -31.53
N VAL A 119 22.17 16.67 -31.39
CA VAL A 119 21.29 17.11 -30.29
C VAL A 119 19.93 16.42 -30.47
N LYS A 120 19.87 15.15 -30.08
CA LYS A 120 18.64 14.40 -29.95
C LYS A 120 17.96 14.90 -28.70
N ASP A 121 16.69 15.25 -28.86
CA ASP A 121 15.77 15.58 -27.79
C ASP A 121 15.95 14.63 -26.59
N GLU A 122 15.96 15.15 -25.35
CA GLU A 122 16.28 14.36 -24.15
C GLU A 122 15.43 13.09 -24.05
N PHE A 123 14.13 13.20 -24.36
CA PHE A 123 13.22 12.07 -24.35
C PHE A 123 13.67 11.00 -25.34
N ASP A 124 14.01 11.37 -26.56
CA ASP A 124 14.53 10.43 -27.57
C ASP A 124 15.86 9.82 -27.15
N ARG A 125 16.81 10.66 -26.72
CA ARG A 125 18.12 10.20 -26.26
C ARG A 125 17.99 9.18 -25.14
N PHE A 126 17.05 9.38 -24.22
CA PHE A 126 16.81 8.44 -23.12
C PHE A 126 16.15 7.14 -23.59
N ILE A 127 14.96 7.22 -24.21
CA ILE A 127 14.15 6.02 -24.48
C ILE A 127 14.79 5.07 -25.49
N TYR A 128 15.60 5.61 -26.41
CA TYR A 128 16.33 4.84 -27.42
C TYR A 128 17.73 4.42 -26.96
N GLY A 129 18.23 4.97 -25.85
CA GLY A 129 19.52 4.57 -25.29
C GLY A 129 19.49 3.15 -24.72
N SER A 130 20.67 2.58 -24.50
CA SER A 130 20.84 1.26 -23.89
C SER A 130 20.26 1.19 -22.49
N GLN A 131 19.69 0.03 -22.14
CA GLN A 131 19.21 -0.25 -20.80
C GLN A 131 20.35 -0.13 -19.77
N VAL A 132 20.05 0.46 -18.62
CA VAL A 132 20.99 0.62 -17.50
C VAL A 132 20.49 -0.21 -16.33
N GLY A 133 21.35 -1.09 -15.82
CA GLY A 133 21.06 -1.89 -14.64
C GLY A 133 21.09 -1.01 -13.39
N ILE A 134 19.97 -0.91 -12.68
CA ILE A 134 19.83 -0.09 -11.47
C ILE A 134 19.91 -0.90 -10.17
N GLY A 135 20.41 -2.13 -10.18
CA GLY A 135 20.57 -2.91 -8.95
C GLY A 135 19.29 -3.00 -8.09
N GLN A 136 19.39 -2.55 -6.83
CA GLN A 136 18.29 -2.57 -5.84
C GLN A 136 17.56 -1.22 -5.69
N GLN A 137 18.06 -0.14 -6.26
CA GLN A 137 17.42 1.18 -6.15
C GLN A 137 16.15 1.24 -7.01
N THR A 138 15.24 2.13 -6.63
CA THR A 138 14.05 2.41 -7.43
C THR A 138 14.38 3.32 -8.62
N ALA A 139 13.55 3.31 -9.65
CA ALA A 139 13.70 4.23 -10.77
C ALA A 139 13.65 5.71 -10.32
N LEU A 140 12.82 6.03 -9.32
CA LEU A 140 12.78 7.37 -8.73
C LEU A 140 14.12 7.75 -8.11
N GLN A 141 14.70 6.88 -7.28
CA GLN A 141 16.03 7.12 -6.68
C GLN A 141 17.09 7.37 -7.74
N TRP A 142 17.08 6.60 -8.83
CA TRP A 142 17.99 6.79 -9.96
C TRP A 142 17.85 8.17 -10.60
N TRP A 143 16.62 8.65 -10.82
CA TRP A 143 16.36 10.00 -11.36
C TRP A 143 16.70 11.14 -10.40
N LEU A 144 16.75 10.86 -9.09
CA LEU A 144 17.15 11.84 -8.09
C LEU A 144 18.67 12.01 -7.99
N GLU A 145 19.47 11.12 -8.59
CA GLU A 145 20.94 11.24 -8.60
C GLU A 145 21.42 12.50 -9.35
N PRO A 146 22.39 13.27 -8.79
CA PRO A 146 22.88 14.49 -9.41
C PRO A 146 23.35 14.32 -10.86
N THR A 147 24.06 13.23 -11.13
CA THR A 147 24.57 12.89 -12.47
C THR A 147 23.45 12.74 -13.50
N GLN A 148 22.28 12.20 -13.10
CA GLN A 148 21.16 12.03 -14.01
C GLN A 148 20.40 13.33 -14.23
N ARG A 149 20.31 14.18 -13.19
CA ARG A 149 19.73 15.51 -13.31
C ARG A 149 20.56 16.41 -14.22
N GLU A 150 21.89 16.34 -14.15
CA GLU A 150 22.78 17.05 -15.07
C GLU A 150 22.66 16.52 -16.50
N ASN A 151 22.60 15.20 -16.66
CA ASN A 151 22.49 14.58 -17.98
C ASN A 151 21.13 14.76 -18.64
N PHE A 152 20.05 14.96 -17.87
CA PHE A 152 18.65 14.99 -18.33
C PHE A 152 17.83 15.99 -17.51
N PRO A 153 18.15 17.30 -17.59
CA PRO A 153 17.62 18.30 -16.67
C PRO A 153 16.12 18.55 -16.83
N LEU A 154 15.57 18.43 -18.04
CA LEU A 154 14.14 18.59 -18.28
C LEU A 154 13.40 17.26 -18.11
N LEU A 155 13.97 16.16 -18.60
CA LEU A 155 13.33 14.85 -18.56
C LEU A 155 13.24 14.26 -17.14
N CYS A 156 14.20 14.55 -16.27
CA CYS A 156 14.16 14.10 -14.88
C CYS A 156 12.92 14.62 -14.13
N ARG A 157 12.42 15.81 -14.47
CA ARG A 157 11.19 16.38 -13.88
C ARG A 157 9.97 15.55 -14.22
N MET A 158 9.80 15.22 -15.50
CA MET A 158 8.73 14.33 -15.95
C MET A 158 8.82 12.96 -15.27
N ALA A 159 10.03 12.41 -15.16
CA ALA A 159 10.23 11.13 -14.50
C ALA A 159 9.86 11.17 -13.01
N ILE A 160 10.27 12.22 -12.29
CA ILE A 160 9.93 12.41 -10.88
C ILE A 160 8.41 12.50 -10.71
N ASP A 161 7.73 13.34 -11.51
CA ASP A 161 6.27 13.48 -11.43
C ASP A 161 5.56 12.14 -11.67
N ILE A 162 5.96 11.39 -12.69
CA ILE A 162 5.37 10.09 -13.02
C ILE A 162 5.62 9.06 -11.92
N PHE A 163 6.83 8.97 -11.37
CA PHE A 163 7.17 7.99 -10.34
C PHE A 163 6.68 8.36 -8.93
N CYS A 164 6.33 9.62 -8.69
CA CYS A 164 5.69 10.07 -7.46
C CYS A 164 4.18 9.78 -7.43
N ILE A 165 3.56 9.39 -8.55
CA ILE A 165 2.16 8.97 -8.56
C ILE A 165 2.03 7.66 -7.76
N PRO A 166 1.24 7.64 -6.67
CA PRO A 166 1.07 6.43 -5.89
C PRO A 166 0.36 5.36 -6.73
N PRO A 167 0.81 4.09 -6.69
CA PRO A 167 0.22 3.03 -7.51
C PRO A 167 -1.18 2.63 -7.07
N MET A 168 -1.60 3.00 -5.85
CA MET A 168 -2.90 2.67 -5.27
C MET A 168 -3.38 3.82 -4.38
N SER A 169 -4.70 4.00 -4.29
CA SER A 169 -5.35 4.92 -3.35
C SER A 169 -5.24 4.49 -1.89
N THR A 170 -4.69 3.31 -1.60
CA THR A 170 -4.70 2.69 -0.26
C THR A 170 -4.07 3.58 0.81
N GLU A 171 -3.00 4.32 0.51
CA GLU A 171 -2.41 5.27 1.47
C GLU A 171 -3.37 6.42 1.78
N ALA A 172 -3.98 7.01 0.75
CA ALA A 172 -5.00 8.03 0.95
C ALA A 172 -6.23 7.48 1.68
N GLU A 173 -6.70 6.28 1.33
CA GLU A 173 -7.80 5.57 2.00
C GLU A 173 -7.48 5.23 3.45
N ARG A 174 -6.23 4.89 3.77
CA ARG A 174 -5.75 4.65 5.14
C ARG A 174 -5.89 5.94 5.96
N ILE A 175 -5.42 7.06 5.41
CA ILE A 175 -5.54 8.38 6.02
C ILE A 175 -7.01 8.78 6.20
N PHE A 176 -7.85 8.64 5.17
CA PHE A 176 -9.28 8.96 5.24
C PHE A 176 -10.07 8.04 6.18
N SER A 177 -9.71 6.75 6.24
CA SER A 177 -10.32 5.80 7.18
C SER A 177 -9.94 6.11 8.63
N GLY A 178 -8.72 6.61 8.85
CA GLY A 178 -8.29 7.20 10.13
C GLY A 178 -9.09 8.47 10.46
N ALA A 179 -9.17 9.40 9.51
CA ALA A 179 -9.93 10.65 9.64
C ALA A 179 -11.39 10.41 10.01
N ARG A 180 -12.03 9.40 9.41
CA ARG A 180 -13.41 9.00 9.72
C ARG A 180 -13.61 8.63 11.20
N ARG A 181 -12.59 8.12 11.89
CA ARG A 181 -12.68 7.83 13.33
C ARG A 181 -12.62 9.10 14.18
N GLN A 182 -11.92 10.13 13.70
CA GLN A 182 -11.81 11.44 14.34
C GLN A 182 -13.06 12.30 14.08
N VAL A 183 -13.59 12.26 12.86
CA VAL A 183 -14.84 12.94 12.47
C VAL A 183 -15.99 11.94 12.56
N ARG A 184 -16.40 11.61 13.79
CA ARG A 184 -17.64 10.83 13.98
C ARG A 184 -18.87 11.69 13.64
N TRP A 185 -19.96 11.03 13.25
CA TRP A 185 -21.21 11.69 12.83
C TRP A 185 -21.87 12.54 13.93
N ASP A 186 -21.54 12.29 15.21
CA ASP A 186 -21.99 13.02 16.39
C ASP A 186 -21.08 14.22 16.77
N ARG A 187 -19.88 14.32 16.20
CA ARG A 187 -18.93 15.43 16.38
C ARG A 187 -18.68 16.20 15.08
N SER A 188 -19.75 16.58 14.39
CA SER A 188 -19.71 17.31 13.10
C SER A 188 -19.28 18.79 13.18
N SER A 189 -18.67 19.23 14.30
CA SER A 189 -18.28 20.63 14.52
C SER A 189 -16.86 20.97 14.02
N MET A 190 -16.09 19.98 13.59
CA MET A 190 -14.75 20.22 13.04
C MET A 190 -14.84 20.78 11.61
N SER A 191 -14.32 22.00 11.42
CA SER A 191 -14.16 22.59 10.08
C SER A 191 -13.17 21.77 9.23
N ALA A 192 -13.32 21.83 7.91
CA ALA A 192 -12.43 21.13 6.98
C ALA A 192 -10.94 21.44 7.20
N LYS A 193 -10.60 22.70 7.55
CA LYS A 193 -9.24 23.11 7.89
C LYS A 193 -8.68 22.40 9.14
N MET A 194 -9.52 22.20 10.16
CA MET A 194 -9.09 21.47 11.36
C MET A 194 -8.89 19.99 11.06
N VAL A 195 -9.74 19.39 10.21
CA VAL A 195 -9.56 18.00 9.77
C VAL A 195 -8.25 17.85 8.98
N GLU A 196 -7.97 18.76 8.05
CA GLU A 196 -6.72 18.77 7.28
C GLU A 196 -5.49 18.91 8.19
N ALA A 197 -5.53 19.84 9.15
CA ALA A 197 -4.45 20.02 10.12
C ALA A 197 -4.20 18.77 10.98
N SER A 198 -5.26 18.08 11.41
CA SER A 198 -5.16 16.84 12.18
C SER A 198 -4.62 15.65 11.36
N LEU A 199 -4.73 15.68 10.03
CA LEU A 199 -4.19 14.63 9.15
C LEU A 199 -2.72 14.86 8.79
N GLY A 200 -2.24 16.11 8.90
CA GLY A 200 -0.84 16.47 8.65
C GLY A 200 0.11 16.23 9.84
N THR A 201 -0.40 15.95 11.03
CA THR A 201 0.40 15.58 12.20
C THR A 201 0.69 14.09 12.22
N GLU A 202 1.94 13.68 12.48
CA GLU A 202 2.32 12.28 12.62
C GLU A 202 1.37 11.57 13.60
N SER A 203 0.64 10.57 13.10
CA SER A 203 -0.29 9.79 13.91
C SER A 203 0.51 8.87 14.83
N ALA A 204 0.69 9.28 16.09
CA ALA A 204 1.17 8.41 17.14
C ALA A 204 0.05 7.48 17.59
N TRP A 205 0.37 6.22 17.86
CA TRP A 205 -0.55 5.34 18.56
C TRP A 205 -0.42 5.61 20.06
N GLU A 206 -1.53 5.97 20.70
CA GLU A 206 -1.62 6.09 22.14
C GLU A 206 -2.49 4.98 22.70
N PHE A 207 -2.14 4.49 23.89
CA PHE A 207 -3.03 3.63 24.65
C PHE A 207 -4.24 4.45 25.11
N SER A 208 -5.44 4.03 24.72
CA SER A 208 -6.70 4.64 25.14
C SER A 208 -7.59 3.60 25.80
N GLU A 209 -8.07 3.92 27.00
CA GLU A 209 -9.02 3.11 27.75
C GLU A 209 -10.43 3.67 27.54
N GLN A 210 -11.36 2.83 27.08
CA GLN A 210 -12.76 3.21 26.88
C GLN A 210 -13.68 2.15 27.47
N GLU A 211 -14.68 2.58 28.24
CA GLU A 211 -15.78 1.71 28.64
C GLU A 211 -16.55 1.31 27.38
N THR A 212 -16.58 0.00 27.10
CA THR A 212 -17.35 -0.55 25.99
C THR A 212 -18.51 -1.37 26.55
N GLY A 213 -19.73 -1.00 26.17
CA GLY A 213 -20.91 -1.76 26.53
C GLY A 213 -20.88 -3.17 25.92
N THR A 214 -21.57 -4.12 26.54
CA THR A 214 -21.67 -5.50 26.04
C THR A 214 -22.64 -5.65 24.86
N SER A 215 -23.21 -4.56 24.35
CA SER A 215 -24.09 -4.56 23.19
C SER A 215 -23.36 -4.90 21.90
N SER A 216 -24.11 -5.37 20.90
CA SER A 216 -23.61 -5.56 19.54
C SER A 216 -23.18 -4.22 18.93
N THR A 217 -21.98 -4.19 18.36
CA THR A 217 -21.50 -3.09 17.52
C THR A 217 -21.10 -3.67 16.17
N LEU A 218 -21.19 -2.88 15.09
CA LEU A 218 -20.78 -3.30 13.74
C LEU A 218 -19.29 -3.70 13.63
N MET A 219 -18.50 -3.52 14.69
CA MET A 219 -17.05 -3.75 14.71
C MET A 219 -16.63 -5.01 15.50
N VAL A 220 -17.52 -5.66 16.25
CA VAL A 220 -17.19 -6.85 17.06
C VAL A 220 -18.02 -8.04 16.61
N LEU A 221 -17.37 -9.01 15.95
CA LEU A 221 -18.02 -10.22 15.46
C LEU A 221 -18.33 -11.22 16.58
N VAL A 222 -17.35 -11.51 17.43
CA VAL A 222 -17.46 -12.44 18.55
C VAL A 222 -16.70 -11.93 19.78
N ARG A 223 -17.00 -12.49 20.94
CA ARG A 223 -16.24 -12.34 22.19
C ARG A 223 -15.83 -13.70 22.72
N VAL A 224 -14.61 -13.76 23.25
CA VAL A 224 -14.09 -14.94 23.93
C VAL A 224 -13.68 -14.53 25.34
N GLN A 225 -14.34 -15.09 26.35
CA GLN A 225 -13.96 -14.90 27.74
C GLN A 225 -12.79 -15.83 28.06
N VAL A 226 -11.64 -15.26 28.43
CA VAL A 226 -10.39 -15.99 28.65
C VAL A 226 -9.92 -16.00 30.09
N ALA A 227 -10.46 -15.13 30.96
CA ALA A 227 -10.04 -15.05 32.35
C ALA A 227 -11.11 -14.41 33.25
N LYS A 228 -11.08 -14.78 34.54
CA LYS A 228 -11.77 -14.07 35.62
C LYS A 228 -10.81 -13.07 36.25
N ILE A 229 -11.24 -11.81 36.37
CA ILE A 229 -10.44 -10.73 36.95
C ILE A 229 -10.59 -10.77 38.47
N THR A 230 -9.47 -10.78 39.19
CA THR A 230 -9.43 -10.71 40.66
C THR A 230 -9.01 -9.32 41.15
N ASN A 231 -8.15 -8.63 40.38
CA ASN A 231 -7.71 -7.29 40.71
C ASN A 231 -7.67 -6.40 39.46
N MET A 232 -8.67 -5.51 39.35
CA MET A 232 -8.83 -4.60 38.21
C MET A 232 -7.68 -3.58 38.10
N LYS A 233 -7.21 -3.02 39.23
CA LYS A 233 -6.11 -2.04 39.21
C LYS A 233 -4.81 -2.65 38.71
N ALA A 234 -4.53 -3.89 39.10
CA ALA A 234 -3.37 -4.63 38.61
C ALA A 234 -3.50 -4.94 37.12
N LEU A 235 -4.70 -5.36 36.65
CA LEU A 235 -4.97 -5.58 35.23
C LEU A 235 -4.69 -4.31 34.40
N GLU A 236 -5.26 -3.18 34.80
CA GLU A 236 -5.07 -1.90 34.11
C GLU A 236 -3.60 -1.48 34.06
N ALA A 237 -2.87 -1.59 35.18
CA ALA A 237 -1.46 -1.24 35.25
C ALA A 237 -0.60 -2.10 34.30
N ILE A 238 -0.89 -3.40 34.21
CA ILE A 238 -0.18 -4.31 33.30
C ILE A 238 -0.49 -3.93 31.85
N LEU A 239 -1.77 -3.79 31.49
CA LEU A 239 -2.17 -3.47 30.11
C LEU A 239 -1.61 -2.11 29.65
N LYS A 240 -1.57 -1.10 30.53
CA LYS A 240 -0.98 0.22 30.26
C LYS A 240 0.54 0.18 30.05
N SER A 241 1.22 -0.86 30.57
CA SER A 241 2.67 -1.00 30.41
C SER A 241 3.09 -1.71 29.12
N VAL A 242 2.15 -2.34 28.41
CA VAL A 242 2.41 -3.00 27.12
C VAL A 242 2.64 -1.94 26.03
N PRO A 243 3.80 -1.93 25.34
CA PRO A 243 4.12 -0.91 24.34
C PRO A 243 3.12 -0.88 23.19
N VAL A 244 2.70 0.32 22.79
CA VAL A 244 1.96 0.57 21.55
C VAL A 244 2.88 1.35 20.62
N THR A 245 3.63 0.68 19.75
CA THR A 245 4.58 1.34 18.84
C THR A 245 4.27 1.08 17.36
N THR A 246 4.71 2.00 16.50
CA THR A 246 4.57 1.93 15.03
C THR A 246 5.88 1.63 14.30
N GLU A 247 6.99 1.60 15.04
CA GLU A 247 8.33 1.57 14.47
C GLU A 247 8.75 0.17 14.00
N GLN A 248 8.09 -0.89 14.49
CA GLN A 248 8.46 -2.27 14.16
C GLN A 248 7.51 -2.89 13.14
N ARG A 249 8.11 -3.41 12.07
CA ARG A 249 7.43 -4.09 10.96
C ARG A 249 6.73 -5.35 11.48
N GLY A 250 5.39 -5.32 11.58
CA GLY A 250 4.58 -6.46 12.02
C GLY A 250 3.75 -6.22 13.28
N GLN A 251 3.94 -5.10 13.98
CA GLN A 251 3.04 -4.71 15.08
C GLN A 251 1.65 -4.40 14.53
N ASN A 252 0.66 -5.10 15.09
CA ASN A 252 -0.76 -4.88 14.85
C ASN A 252 -1.54 -5.23 16.13
N CYS A 253 -2.86 -5.09 16.11
CA CYS A 253 -3.69 -5.39 17.28
C CYS A 253 -3.60 -6.85 17.74
N VAL A 254 -3.35 -7.80 16.84
CA VAL A 254 -3.21 -9.22 17.16
C VAL A 254 -1.92 -9.46 17.95
N GLU A 255 -0.84 -8.80 17.54
CA GLU A 255 0.46 -8.87 18.19
C GLU A 255 0.43 -8.22 19.58
N TRP A 256 -0.20 -7.05 19.69
CA TRP A 256 -0.39 -6.39 20.99
C TRP A 256 -1.16 -7.27 21.99
N VAL A 257 -2.23 -7.96 21.56
CA VAL A 257 -2.98 -8.88 22.43
C VAL A 257 -2.12 -10.06 22.88
N ARG A 258 -1.25 -10.59 22.01
CA ARG A 258 -0.31 -11.66 22.37
C ARG A 258 0.63 -11.20 23.48
N GLU A 259 1.23 -10.02 23.34
CA GLU A 259 2.12 -9.44 24.35
C GLU A 259 1.40 -9.14 25.67
N ALA A 260 0.18 -8.58 25.59
CA ALA A 260 -0.65 -8.30 26.77
C ALA A 260 -1.00 -9.58 27.55
N LEU A 261 -1.36 -10.67 26.87
CA LEU A 261 -1.63 -11.95 27.54
C LEU A 261 -0.36 -12.52 28.18
N ALA A 262 0.79 -12.41 27.52
CA ALA A 262 2.06 -12.83 28.09
C ALA A 262 2.46 -12.01 29.33
N ALA A 263 2.26 -10.68 29.30
CA ALA A 263 2.51 -9.82 30.44
C ALA A 263 1.61 -10.17 31.63
N LEU A 264 0.32 -10.46 31.37
CA LEU A 264 -0.62 -10.89 32.41
C LEU A 264 -0.28 -12.26 32.99
N GLN A 265 0.22 -13.18 32.17
CA GLN A 265 0.66 -14.50 32.61
C GLN A 265 1.89 -14.42 33.54
N ASN A 266 2.79 -13.47 33.29
CA ASN A 266 4.03 -13.31 34.06
C ASN A 266 3.81 -12.67 35.45
N ASP A 267 2.90 -11.70 35.58
CA ASP A 267 2.69 -11.02 36.87
C ASP A 267 1.78 -11.82 37.80
N ASN A 268 0.84 -12.61 37.26
CA ASN A 268 -0.09 -13.50 37.98
C ASN A 268 -0.85 -12.88 39.19
N LYS A 269 -0.91 -11.54 39.27
CA LYS A 269 -1.57 -10.77 40.34
C LYS A 269 -2.95 -10.24 39.97
N ALA A 270 -3.26 -10.18 38.67
CA ALA A 270 -4.48 -9.53 38.16
C ALA A 270 -5.66 -10.50 37.96
N LEU A 271 -5.36 -11.78 37.75
CA LEU A 271 -6.31 -12.77 37.25
C LEU A 271 -6.47 -13.94 38.22
N GLY A 272 -7.67 -14.54 38.24
CA GLY A 272 -7.96 -15.81 38.89
C GLY A 272 -7.90 -16.96 37.89
N THR A 273 -8.98 -17.73 37.76
CA THR A 273 -9.11 -18.75 36.71
C THR A 273 -8.93 -18.13 35.33
N SER A 274 -7.92 -18.57 34.59
CA SER A 274 -7.54 -17.98 33.30
C SER A 274 -6.94 -19.00 32.33
N VAL A 275 -7.11 -18.73 31.04
CA VAL A 275 -6.48 -19.43 29.91
C VAL A 275 -5.80 -18.36 29.06
N LEU A 276 -4.48 -18.22 29.23
CA LEU A 276 -3.70 -17.12 28.62
C LEU A 276 -2.76 -17.59 27.50
N ASP A 277 -2.67 -18.90 27.26
CA ASP A 277 -1.88 -19.43 26.15
C ASP A 277 -2.38 -18.87 24.81
N TRP A 278 -1.48 -18.18 24.11
CA TRP A 278 -1.82 -17.46 22.89
C TRP A 278 -2.37 -18.36 21.79
N ALA A 279 -1.78 -19.54 21.59
CA ALA A 279 -2.22 -20.47 20.56
C ALA A 279 -3.65 -20.94 20.82
N THR A 280 -3.97 -21.23 22.08
CA THR A 280 -5.31 -21.64 22.54
C THR A 280 -6.32 -20.50 22.40
N VAL A 281 -6.00 -19.29 22.87
CA VAL A 281 -6.90 -18.12 22.79
C VAL A 281 -7.19 -17.75 21.34
N ARG A 282 -6.14 -17.62 20.51
CA ARG A 282 -6.28 -17.28 19.09
C ARG A 282 -7.00 -18.38 18.33
N GLY A 283 -6.63 -19.64 18.56
CA GLY A 283 -7.27 -20.80 17.93
C GLY A 283 -8.78 -20.85 18.21
N THR A 284 -9.16 -20.66 19.48
CA THR A 284 -10.58 -20.60 19.88
C THR A 284 -11.31 -19.44 19.20
N ALA A 285 -10.74 -18.24 19.19
CA ALA A 285 -11.35 -17.09 18.57
C ALA A 285 -11.59 -17.31 17.06
N MET A 286 -10.58 -17.82 16.34
CA MET A 286 -10.68 -18.09 14.91
C MET A 286 -11.71 -19.19 14.61
N TRP A 287 -11.67 -20.30 15.35
CA TRP A 287 -12.65 -21.38 15.23
C TRP A 287 -14.08 -20.87 15.46
N TYR A 288 -14.29 -20.08 16.53
CA TYR A 288 -15.62 -19.60 16.87
C TYR A 288 -16.19 -18.62 15.84
N VAL A 289 -15.34 -17.77 15.24
CA VAL A 289 -15.74 -16.93 14.10
C VAL A 289 -16.14 -17.78 12.90
N GLU A 290 -15.38 -18.81 12.58
CA GLU A 290 -15.66 -19.70 11.45
C GLU A 290 -16.98 -20.46 11.66
N GLU A 291 -17.21 -20.99 12.85
CA GLU A 291 -18.46 -21.64 13.26
C GLU A 291 -19.65 -20.70 13.07
N LYS A 292 -19.58 -19.45 13.56
CA LYS A 292 -20.65 -18.46 13.39
C LYS A 292 -20.84 -17.99 11.95
N THR A 293 -19.79 -18.06 11.14
CA THR A 293 -19.87 -17.81 9.70
C THR A 293 -20.62 -18.94 8.99
N MET A 294 -20.35 -20.20 9.33
CA MET A 294 -21.08 -21.36 8.79
C MET A 294 -22.56 -21.36 9.21
N GLN A 295 -22.85 -20.83 10.39
CA GLN A 295 -24.23 -20.65 10.86
C GLN A 295 -24.94 -19.44 10.25
N HIS A 296 -24.33 -18.74 9.28
CA HIS A 296 -24.93 -17.59 8.59
C HIS A 296 -25.29 -16.42 9.52
N ARG A 297 -24.58 -16.28 10.64
CA ARG A 297 -24.87 -15.20 11.61
C ARG A 297 -24.57 -13.83 11.02
N PHE A 298 -23.51 -13.71 10.23
CA PHE A 298 -22.95 -12.41 9.82
C PHE A 298 -23.43 -11.94 8.44
N ASP A 299 -24.07 -12.79 7.64
CA ASP A 299 -24.46 -12.52 6.26
C ASP A 299 -25.98 -12.35 6.06
N GLY A 300 -26.75 -12.50 7.13
CA GLY A 300 -28.22 -12.34 7.12
C GLY A 300 -28.97 -13.53 6.53
N GLN A 301 -28.31 -14.68 6.32
CA GLN A 301 -28.95 -15.89 5.79
C GLN A 301 -29.44 -16.86 6.88
N ALA A 302 -29.15 -16.57 8.16
CA ALA A 302 -29.70 -17.31 9.29
C ALA A 302 -31.24 -17.23 9.33
N ALA A 303 -31.87 -18.28 9.88
CA ALA A 303 -33.33 -18.32 10.02
C ALA A 303 -33.84 -17.15 10.90
N PRO A 304 -35.01 -16.55 10.60
CA PRO A 304 -35.55 -15.46 11.41
C PRO A 304 -35.66 -15.85 12.89
N GLY A 305 -35.07 -15.02 13.77
CA GLY A 305 -35.07 -15.26 15.22
C GLY A 305 -34.04 -16.29 15.71
N GLN A 306 -33.22 -16.88 14.83
CA GLN A 306 -32.16 -17.82 15.21
C GLN A 306 -31.10 -17.18 16.13
N PHE A 307 -30.84 -15.89 15.95
CA PHE A 307 -29.82 -15.14 16.68
C PHE A 307 -30.34 -13.80 17.18
N ASP A 308 -29.96 -13.44 18.41
CA ASP A 308 -30.16 -12.09 18.93
C ASP A 308 -29.10 -11.14 18.34
N THR A 309 -29.48 -10.37 17.34
CA THR A 309 -28.59 -9.41 16.65
C THR A 309 -28.17 -8.23 17.53
N ARG A 310 -28.83 -8.02 18.68
CA ARG A 310 -28.49 -6.97 19.65
C ARG A 310 -27.33 -7.38 20.56
N ARG A 311 -26.97 -8.67 20.60
CA ARG A 311 -25.90 -9.19 21.44
C ARG A 311 -24.77 -9.77 20.59
N VAL A 312 -23.55 -9.62 21.09
CA VAL A 312 -22.37 -10.23 20.46
C VAL A 312 -22.29 -11.70 20.87
N SER A 313 -22.07 -12.59 19.90
CA SER A 313 -21.82 -14.01 20.19
C SER A 313 -20.64 -14.13 21.15
N THR A 314 -20.86 -14.79 22.28
CA THR A 314 -19.89 -14.83 23.38
C THR A 314 -19.62 -16.27 23.76
N TYR A 315 -18.36 -16.67 23.69
CA TYR A 315 -17.88 -17.99 24.08
C TYR A 315 -17.07 -17.91 25.37
N ASP A 316 -17.36 -18.78 26.32
CA ASP A 316 -16.58 -18.94 27.53
C ASP A 316 -15.52 -20.01 27.33
N LEU A 317 -14.26 -19.60 27.19
CA LEU A 317 -13.14 -20.53 27.03
C LEU A 317 -12.81 -21.26 28.34
N LEU A 318 -13.17 -20.69 29.49
CA LEU A 318 -12.92 -21.31 30.79
C LEU A 318 -13.82 -22.53 30.99
N GLU A 319 -15.10 -22.38 30.64
CA GLU A 319 -16.11 -23.43 30.79
C GLU A 319 -16.37 -24.21 29.50
N ARG A 320 -15.71 -23.83 28.40
CA ARG A 320 -15.84 -24.40 27.04
C ARG A 320 -17.30 -24.47 26.59
N LYS A 321 -18.02 -23.36 26.77
CA LYS A 321 -19.43 -23.26 26.42
C LYS A 321 -19.78 -21.93 25.81
N GLU A 322 -20.79 -21.93 24.97
CA GLU A 322 -21.37 -20.73 24.40
C GLU A 322 -22.30 -20.06 25.42
N LEU A 323 -22.06 -18.78 25.74
CA LEU A 323 -22.89 -18.00 26.66
C LEU A 323 -23.97 -17.21 25.90
N VAL A 324 -23.61 -16.72 24.71
CA VAL A 324 -24.49 -15.99 23.82
C VAL A 324 -24.28 -16.56 22.42
N PRO A 325 -25.29 -17.28 21.88
CA PRO A 325 -25.25 -17.79 20.51
C PRO A 325 -25.10 -16.67 19.49
#